data_AF-A0A661ZIY1-F1
#
_entry.id   AF-A0A661ZIY1-F1
#
_cell.length_a   1.000
_cell.length_b   1.000
_cell.length_c   1.000
_cell.angle_alpha   90.00
_cell.angle_beta   90.00
_cell.angle_gamma   90.00
#
_symmetry.space_group_name_H-M   'P 1'
#
loop_
_entity.id
_entity.type
_entity.pdbx_description
1 polymer ?
#
loop_
_entity_poly.entity_id
_entity_poly.type
_entity_poly.pdbx_seq_one_letter_code
_entity_poly.pdbx_strand_id
1 'polypeptide(L)'
;MYFKYQEKTMTNYHILTVNPGSTSTKIGVFRNDKCLFEINVSHSPKQLEQFSNIWEQYTFRKKEIISAIKKYGFDLNKLDAVVGRGGLIKPIPSGTYYVDQEMINDARDGYQGQHASNLGCVIAYSIGWEHSVPSFIVDPPAVDDLEPVARISGHKDFERSSLLHALNIFATAREHAKSLKKKITDLNLIVAHLGGGITVAALKKGKAVNVNHGLYEGPFSPERSGSLPLFKFLDKTLSGKYSENELKKMVVGRGG
;
A
#
# COMPACT_ATOMS: atom_id res chain seq x y z
N MET A 1 12.43 -20.90 48.86
CA MET A 1 11.26 -20.11 48.41
C MET A 1 11.34 -20.03 46.90
N TYR A 2 10.54 -20.80 46.17
CA TYR A 2 10.60 -20.85 44.70
C TYR A 2 9.68 -19.80 44.11
N PHE A 3 10.22 -18.87 43.33
CA PHE A 3 9.42 -17.92 42.56
C PHE A 3 8.78 -18.64 41.38
N LYS A 4 7.44 -18.68 41.37
CA LYS A 4 6.64 -19.16 40.25
C LYS A 4 6.79 -18.14 39.11
N TYR A 5 7.21 -18.60 37.92
CA TYR A 5 7.21 -17.78 36.72
C TYR A 5 5.80 -17.25 36.50
N GLN A 6 5.60 -15.94 36.65
CA GLN A 6 4.39 -15.28 36.20
C GLN A 6 4.53 -15.11 34.69
N GLU A 7 3.64 -15.75 33.94
CA GLU A 7 3.40 -15.41 32.54
C GLU A 7 3.35 -13.89 32.42
N LYS A 8 4.25 -13.30 31.61
CA LYS A 8 4.10 -11.90 31.20
C LYS A 8 2.68 -11.80 30.64
N THR A 9 1.81 -11.07 31.34
CA THR A 9 0.50 -10.72 30.83
C THR A 9 0.73 -10.08 29.47
N MET A 10 0.38 -10.77 28.38
CA MET A 10 0.41 -10.15 27.07
C MET A 10 -0.53 -8.96 27.13
N THR A 11 0.01 -7.75 27.03
CA THR A 11 -0.79 -6.55 26.83
C THR A 11 -1.64 -6.78 25.58
N ASN A 12 -2.95 -6.68 25.72
CA ASN A 12 -3.88 -6.87 24.61
C ASN A 12 -4.02 -5.53 23.88
N TYR A 13 -3.42 -5.41 22.71
CA TYR A 13 -3.55 -4.21 21.87
C TYR A 13 -4.71 -4.37 20.88
N HIS A 14 -5.61 -3.38 20.81
CA HIS A 14 -6.60 -3.25 19.76
C HIS A 14 -6.09 -2.35 18.64
N ILE A 15 -5.93 -2.93 17.45
CA ILE A 15 -5.35 -2.24 16.30
C ILE A 15 -6.41 -2.16 15.21
N LEU A 16 -6.78 -0.94 14.81
CA LEU A 16 -7.60 -0.71 13.64
C LEU A 16 -6.71 -0.68 12.40
N THR A 17 -6.98 -1.51 11.41
CA THR A 17 -6.34 -1.48 10.10
C THR A 17 -7.28 -0.85 9.07
N VAL A 18 -6.74 -0.02 8.17
CA VAL A 18 -7.50 0.70 7.15
C VAL A 18 -6.79 0.57 5.80
N ASN A 19 -7.48 -0.03 4.82
CA ASN A 19 -6.98 -0.23 3.47
C ASN A 19 -7.96 0.35 2.44
N PRO A 20 -7.77 1.60 2.02
CA PRO A 20 -8.60 2.20 0.97
C PRO A 20 -8.27 1.58 -0.40
N GLY A 21 -9.29 1.09 -1.07
CA GLY A 21 -9.28 0.70 -2.49
C GLY A 21 -10.11 1.67 -3.34
N SER A 22 -10.16 1.44 -4.66
CA SER A 22 -10.82 2.35 -5.60
C SER A 22 -12.29 2.60 -5.25
N THR A 23 -13.08 1.54 -5.06
CA THR A 23 -14.53 1.59 -4.80
C THR A 23 -14.94 1.06 -3.42
N SER A 24 -13.97 0.77 -2.55
CA SER A 24 -14.24 0.28 -1.20
C SER A 24 -13.12 0.66 -0.26
N THR A 25 -13.36 0.57 1.05
CA THR A 25 -12.31 0.58 2.07
C THR A 25 -12.48 -0.66 2.94
N LYS A 26 -11.48 -1.54 2.93
CA LYS A 26 -11.42 -2.67 3.85
C LYS A 26 -10.87 -2.17 5.19
N ILE A 27 -11.55 -2.53 6.26
CA ILE A 27 -11.11 -2.25 7.63
C ILE A 27 -11.16 -3.52 8.45
N GLY A 28 -10.32 -3.61 9.46
CA GLY A 28 -10.38 -4.70 10.44
C GLY A 28 -9.85 -4.26 11.79
N VAL A 29 -10.46 -4.75 12.86
CA VAL A 29 -9.94 -4.54 14.23
C VAL A 29 -9.36 -5.85 14.72
N PHE A 30 -8.11 -5.78 15.16
CA PHE A 30 -7.36 -6.92 15.66
C PHE A 30 -7.08 -6.73 17.13
N ARG A 31 -7.12 -7.83 17.89
CA ARG A 31 -6.57 -7.91 19.23
C ARG A 31 -5.27 -8.71 19.15
N ASN A 32 -4.14 -8.00 19.17
CA ASN A 32 -2.83 -8.56 18.80
C ASN A 32 -2.88 -9.21 17.40
N ASP A 33 -2.69 -10.52 17.29
CA ASP A 33 -2.75 -11.30 16.05
C ASP A 33 -4.16 -11.85 15.73
N LYS A 34 -5.11 -11.73 16.67
CA LYS A 34 -6.47 -12.22 16.50
C LYS A 34 -7.36 -11.15 15.85
N CYS A 35 -7.84 -11.44 14.65
CA CYS A 35 -8.90 -10.64 14.03
C CYS A 35 -10.19 -10.72 14.86
N LEU A 36 -10.71 -9.58 15.32
CA LEU A 36 -12.02 -9.50 15.97
C LEU A 36 -13.13 -9.41 14.93
N PHE A 37 -12.93 -8.58 13.91
CA PHE A 37 -13.82 -8.44 12.76
C PHE A 37 -13.14 -7.74 11.60
N GLU A 38 -13.68 -7.99 10.40
CA GLU A 38 -13.35 -7.27 9.18
C GLU A 38 -14.63 -6.77 8.52
N ILE A 39 -14.59 -5.55 7.99
CA ILE A 39 -15.70 -4.93 7.28
C ILE A 39 -15.18 -4.39 5.96
N ASN A 40 -15.91 -4.68 4.89
CA ASN A 40 -15.69 -4.02 3.60
C ASN A 40 -16.70 -2.87 3.46
N VAL A 41 -16.23 -1.64 3.58
CA VAL A 41 -17.05 -0.43 3.40
C VAL A 41 -17.11 -0.11 1.91
N SER A 42 -18.24 -0.40 1.26
CA SER A 42 -18.43 -0.13 -0.17
C SER A 42 -18.75 1.34 -0.41
N HIS A 43 -18.11 1.95 -1.40
CA HIS A 43 -18.36 3.32 -1.85
C HIS A 43 -18.96 3.27 -3.25
N SER A 44 -20.19 3.78 -3.42
CA SER A 44 -20.82 3.74 -4.74
C SER A 44 -20.12 4.71 -5.72
N PRO A 45 -20.03 4.38 -7.03
CA PRO A 45 -19.48 5.30 -8.03
C PRO A 45 -20.13 6.68 -7.99
N LYS A 46 -21.46 6.74 -7.86
CA LYS A 46 -22.24 7.98 -7.74
C LYS A 46 -21.84 8.86 -6.55
N GLN A 47 -21.38 8.28 -5.44
CA GLN A 47 -20.85 9.05 -4.31
C GLN A 47 -19.44 9.55 -4.61
N LEU A 48 -18.61 8.72 -5.24
CA LEU A 48 -17.22 9.05 -5.53
C LEU A 48 -17.08 10.11 -6.65
N GLU A 49 -17.98 10.11 -7.63
CA GLU A 49 -18.03 11.07 -8.74
C GLU A 49 -18.28 12.52 -8.29
N GLN A 50 -18.72 12.72 -7.03
CA GLN A 50 -18.95 14.05 -6.46
C GLN A 50 -17.65 14.77 -6.08
N PHE A 51 -16.52 14.04 -6.02
CA PHE A 51 -15.23 14.58 -5.61
C PHE A 51 -14.34 14.83 -6.84
N SER A 52 -13.65 15.97 -6.86
CA SER A 52 -12.81 16.35 -8.00
C SER A 52 -11.54 15.49 -8.09
N ASN A 53 -11.07 15.00 -6.94
CA ASN A 53 -9.86 14.21 -6.81
C ASN A 53 -9.98 13.20 -5.65
N ILE A 54 -9.00 12.32 -5.53
CA ILE A 54 -8.99 11.26 -4.51
C ILE A 54 -8.90 11.86 -3.10
N TRP A 55 -8.10 12.90 -2.91
CA TRP A 55 -7.86 13.50 -1.59
C TRP A 55 -9.14 14.04 -0.95
N GLU A 56 -10.01 14.67 -1.73
CA GLU A 56 -11.31 15.19 -1.26
C GLU A 56 -12.24 14.11 -0.70
N GLN A 57 -12.03 12.84 -1.05
CA GLN A 57 -12.82 11.71 -0.51
C GLN A 57 -12.49 11.39 0.96
N TYR A 58 -11.39 11.92 1.50
CA TYR A 58 -10.89 11.62 2.84
C TYR A 58 -11.98 11.69 3.93
N THR A 59 -12.62 12.85 4.09
CA THR A 59 -13.60 13.09 5.16
C THR A 59 -14.82 12.18 5.02
N PHE A 60 -15.29 12.00 3.78
CA PHE A 60 -16.38 11.09 3.47
C PHE A 60 -16.05 9.64 3.86
N ARG A 61 -14.90 9.12 3.40
CA ARG A 61 -14.50 7.74 3.69
C ARG A 61 -14.28 7.51 5.18
N LYS A 62 -13.66 8.46 5.89
CA LYS A 62 -13.49 8.39 7.35
C LYS A 62 -14.85 8.27 8.06
N LYS A 63 -15.83 9.08 7.68
CA LYS A 63 -17.18 9.05 8.27
C LYS A 63 -17.84 7.68 8.08
N GLU A 64 -17.77 7.12 6.88
CA GLU A 64 -18.32 5.80 6.58
C GLU A 64 -17.63 4.69 7.39
N ILE A 65 -16.30 4.76 7.54
CA ILE A 65 -15.53 3.82 8.38
C ILE A 65 -15.99 3.87 9.84
N ILE A 66 -16.05 5.07 10.44
CA ILE A 66 -16.48 5.24 11.83
C ILE A 66 -17.91 4.74 12.03
N SER A 67 -18.81 5.05 11.09
CA SER A 67 -20.19 4.56 11.10
C SER A 67 -20.26 3.04 11.08
N ALA A 68 -19.48 2.39 10.19
CA ALA A 68 -19.42 0.94 10.08
C ALA A 68 -18.91 0.27 11.36
N ILE A 69 -17.85 0.81 11.98
CA ILE A 69 -17.30 0.29 13.24
C ILE A 69 -18.31 0.42 14.39
N LYS A 70 -18.97 1.59 14.50
CA LYS A 70 -20.01 1.82 15.52
C LYS A 70 -21.21 0.89 15.33
N LYS A 71 -21.65 0.67 14.09
CA LYS A 71 -22.73 -0.28 13.76
C LYS A 71 -22.39 -1.72 14.14
N TYR A 72 -21.11 -2.09 14.06
CA TYR A 72 -20.64 -3.39 14.54
C TYR A 72 -20.61 -3.50 16.08
N GLY A 73 -20.68 -2.36 16.79
CA GLY A 73 -20.69 -2.31 18.25
C GLY A 73 -19.31 -2.23 18.90
N PHE A 74 -18.27 -1.86 18.14
CA PHE A 74 -16.94 -1.65 18.71
C PHE A 74 -16.75 -0.20 19.17
N ASP A 75 -16.23 -0.03 20.38
CA ASP A 75 -15.89 1.26 20.96
C ASP A 75 -14.48 1.69 20.53
N LEU A 76 -14.39 2.71 19.69
CA LEU A 76 -13.14 3.24 19.17
C LEU A 76 -12.19 3.77 20.26
N ASN A 77 -12.68 4.10 21.46
CA ASN A 77 -11.81 4.51 22.57
C ASN A 77 -11.00 3.34 23.16
N LYS A 78 -11.29 2.11 22.75
CA LYS A 78 -10.50 0.92 23.12
C LYS A 78 -9.29 0.69 22.23
N LEU A 79 -9.13 1.48 21.16
CA LEU A 79 -7.99 1.35 20.26
C LEU A 79 -6.69 1.69 20.99
N ASP A 80 -5.62 1.00 20.61
CA ASP A 80 -4.25 1.28 21.02
C ASP A 80 -3.41 1.80 19.86
N ALA A 81 -3.84 1.56 18.62
CA ALA A 81 -3.23 2.09 17.41
C ALA A 81 -4.17 2.07 16.20
N VAL A 82 -3.88 2.91 15.21
CA VAL A 82 -4.53 2.87 13.89
C VAL A 82 -3.47 2.71 12.79
N VAL A 83 -3.67 1.79 11.87
CA VAL A 83 -2.71 1.46 10.81
C VAL A 83 -3.37 1.64 9.45
N GLY A 84 -2.83 2.54 8.64
CA GLY A 84 -3.23 2.73 7.25
C GLY A 84 -2.35 1.94 6.28
N ARG A 85 -2.93 1.48 5.17
CA ARG A 85 -2.12 1.15 3.99
C ARG A 85 -1.62 2.46 3.38
N GLY A 86 -0.31 2.71 3.46
CA GLY A 86 0.29 3.97 3.00
C GLY A 86 0.20 4.20 1.49
N GLY A 87 0.45 5.44 1.10
CA GLY A 87 0.21 5.96 -0.25
C GLY A 87 1.41 5.91 -1.19
N LEU A 88 1.22 6.54 -2.34
CA LEU A 88 2.24 6.85 -3.35
C LEU A 88 3.06 8.10 -2.92
N ILE A 89 3.68 7.99 -1.74
CA ILE A 89 4.52 9.03 -1.09
C ILE A 89 5.97 9.00 -1.62
N LYS A 90 6.88 9.82 -1.09
CA LYS A 90 8.30 9.71 -1.41
C LYS A 90 8.85 8.29 -1.15
N PRO A 91 9.89 7.87 -1.88
CA PRO A 91 10.54 6.58 -1.64
C PRO A 91 10.99 6.42 -0.19
N ILE A 92 10.63 5.30 0.44
CA ILE A 92 11.06 4.96 1.80
C ILE A 92 11.50 3.48 1.87
N PRO A 93 12.33 3.08 2.84
CA PRO A 93 12.65 1.66 3.02
C PRO A 93 11.42 0.82 3.41
N SER A 94 11.53 -0.50 3.35
CA SER A 94 10.52 -1.39 3.93
C SER A 94 10.45 -1.23 5.45
N GLY A 95 9.23 -1.27 6.02
CA GLY A 95 9.04 -1.07 7.44
C GLY A 95 7.67 -0.55 7.87
N THR A 96 7.59 -0.25 9.16
CA THR A 96 6.44 0.38 9.82
C THR A 96 6.85 1.77 10.29
N TYR A 97 6.06 2.78 9.94
CA TYR A 97 6.38 4.18 10.15
C TYR A 97 5.24 4.88 10.87
N TYR A 98 5.56 5.77 11.81
CA TYR A 98 4.58 6.73 12.33
C TYR A 98 4.08 7.61 11.19
N VAL A 99 2.78 7.95 11.21
CA VAL A 99 2.25 8.95 10.28
C VAL A 99 2.59 10.34 10.82
N ASP A 100 3.28 11.12 10.00
CA ASP A 100 3.60 12.52 10.28
C ASP A 100 3.02 13.45 9.20
N GLN A 101 3.25 14.76 9.38
CA GLN A 101 2.73 15.78 8.48
C GLN A 101 3.39 15.73 7.09
N GLU A 102 4.67 15.36 7.00
CA GLU A 102 5.37 15.26 5.72
C GLU A 102 4.77 14.13 4.87
N MET A 103 4.56 12.96 5.46
CA MET A 103 3.89 11.83 4.82
C MET A 103 2.48 12.16 4.35
N ILE A 104 1.71 12.93 5.13
CA ILE A 104 0.38 13.40 4.75
C ILE A 104 0.45 14.35 3.55
N ASN A 105 1.42 15.27 3.53
CA ASN A 105 1.62 16.19 2.42
C ASN A 105 2.01 15.44 1.14
N ASP A 106 2.98 14.51 1.21
CA ASP A 106 3.39 13.69 0.07
C ASP A 106 2.21 12.89 -0.51
N ALA A 107 1.35 12.35 0.35
CA ALA A 107 0.19 11.58 -0.06
C ALA A 107 -0.89 12.47 -0.71
N ARG A 108 -1.08 13.68 -0.18
CA ARG A 108 -2.00 14.68 -0.75
C ARG A 108 -1.56 15.13 -2.13
N ASP A 109 -0.30 15.51 -2.25
CA ASP A 109 0.28 16.01 -3.48
C ASP A 109 0.38 14.88 -4.51
N GLY A 110 0.41 13.63 -4.03
CA GLY A 110 0.50 12.44 -4.87
C GLY A 110 1.87 12.35 -5.51
N TYR A 111 2.93 12.40 -4.68
CA TYR A 111 4.32 12.48 -5.13
C TYR A 111 4.68 11.46 -6.23
N GLN A 112 4.21 10.21 -6.12
CA GLN A 112 4.36 9.18 -7.16
C GLN A 112 3.04 8.84 -7.89
N GLY A 113 2.01 9.67 -7.72
CA GLY A 113 0.72 9.56 -8.37
C GLY A 113 -0.48 9.59 -7.42
N GLN A 114 -1.66 9.60 -8.02
CA GLN A 114 -2.94 9.62 -7.31
C GLN A 114 -3.51 8.21 -7.24
N HIS A 115 -3.72 7.70 -6.02
CA HIS A 115 -4.34 6.40 -5.78
C HIS A 115 -5.10 6.40 -4.45
N ALA A 116 -6.14 5.57 -4.31
CA ALA A 116 -6.96 5.52 -3.10
C ALA A 116 -6.14 5.29 -1.82
N SER A 117 -5.04 4.52 -1.91
CA SER A 117 -4.12 4.28 -0.79
C SER A 117 -3.46 5.54 -0.24
N ASN A 118 -3.42 6.65 -0.98
CA ASN A 118 -2.95 7.94 -0.47
C ASN A 118 -3.81 8.43 0.71
N LEU A 119 -5.08 8.00 0.78
CA LEU A 119 -5.95 8.33 1.90
C LEU A 119 -5.63 7.53 3.16
N GLY A 120 -4.86 6.45 3.07
CA GLY A 120 -4.64 5.52 4.18
C GLY A 120 -3.93 6.18 5.36
N CYS A 121 -2.88 6.98 5.09
CA CYS A 121 -2.13 7.68 6.14
C CYS A 121 -3.00 8.73 6.85
N VAL A 122 -3.71 9.58 6.11
CA VAL A 122 -4.53 10.66 6.70
C VAL A 122 -5.76 10.14 7.43
N ILE A 123 -6.39 9.06 6.95
CA ILE A 123 -7.47 8.38 7.68
C ILE A 123 -6.94 7.80 8.99
N ALA A 124 -5.81 7.08 8.94
CA ALA A 124 -5.22 6.48 10.13
C ALA A 124 -4.81 7.56 11.15
N TYR A 125 -4.14 8.62 10.69
CA TYR A 125 -3.74 9.75 11.51
C TYR A 125 -4.92 10.42 12.18
N SER A 126 -5.98 10.71 11.43
CA SER A 126 -7.10 11.45 12.00
C SER A 126 -7.89 10.65 13.02
N ILE A 127 -8.12 9.36 12.79
CA ILE A 127 -8.78 8.50 13.79
C ILE A 127 -7.85 8.34 15.01
N GLY A 128 -6.55 8.13 14.81
CA GLY A 128 -5.58 8.03 15.89
C GLY A 128 -5.55 9.28 16.77
N TRP A 129 -5.52 10.45 16.14
CA TRP A 129 -5.56 11.76 16.82
C TRP A 129 -6.82 11.93 17.67
N GLU A 130 -8.00 11.62 17.13
CA GLU A 130 -9.28 11.74 17.84
C GLU A 130 -9.39 10.84 19.07
N HIS A 131 -8.70 9.69 19.06
CA HIS A 131 -8.68 8.73 20.15
C HIS A 131 -7.38 8.74 20.95
N SER A 132 -6.49 9.72 20.73
CA SER A 132 -5.21 9.87 21.44
C SER A 132 -4.31 8.63 21.37
N VAL A 133 -4.29 7.95 20.22
CA VAL A 133 -3.48 6.73 19.98
C VAL A 133 -2.55 6.94 18.79
N PRO A 134 -1.39 6.27 18.76
CA PRO A 134 -0.47 6.37 17.65
C PRO A 134 -1.07 5.85 16.34
N SER A 135 -0.61 6.42 15.23
CA SER A 135 -0.99 5.99 13.89
C SER A 135 0.22 5.61 13.06
N PHE A 136 0.06 4.60 12.22
CA PHE A 136 1.15 4.03 11.42
C PHE A 136 0.75 3.77 9.98
N ILE A 137 1.74 3.66 9.11
CA ILE A 137 1.64 2.89 7.87
C ILE A 137 2.62 1.72 7.89
N VAL A 138 2.33 0.68 7.12
CA VAL A 138 3.20 -0.50 6.98
C VAL A 138 3.45 -0.75 5.50
N ASP A 139 4.72 -0.93 5.13
CA ASP A 139 5.19 -1.36 3.81
C ASP A 139 4.37 -0.72 2.66
N PRO A 140 4.36 0.63 2.53
CA PRO A 140 3.56 1.30 1.50
C PRO A 140 4.01 0.91 0.09
N PRO A 141 3.19 1.19 -0.95
CA PRO A 141 3.60 0.93 -2.32
C PRO A 141 4.89 1.65 -2.75
N ALA A 142 5.21 2.76 -2.08
CA ALA A 142 6.41 3.58 -2.26
C ALA A 142 7.70 2.97 -1.68
N VAL A 143 7.67 1.73 -1.17
CA VAL A 143 8.90 1.07 -0.69
C VAL A 143 9.96 1.04 -1.79
N ASP A 144 11.17 1.49 -1.47
CA ASP A 144 12.33 1.49 -2.35
C ASP A 144 13.55 0.95 -1.61
N ASP A 145 13.77 -0.35 -1.77
CA ASP A 145 14.97 -1.05 -1.31
C ASP A 145 15.91 -1.41 -2.48
N LEU A 146 15.73 -0.79 -3.66
CA LEU A 146 16.48 -1.14 -4.87
C LEU A 146 18.00 -0.95 -4.66
N GLU A 147 18.78 -1.96 -5.02
CA GLU A 147 20.23 -1.82 -5.11
C GLU A 147 20.59 -0.88 -6.29
N PRO A 148 21.71 -0.13 -6.23
CA PRO A 148 22.09 0.80 -7.31
C PRO A 148 22.11 0.17 -8.70
N VAL A 149 22.54 -1.09 -8.82
CA VAL A 149 22.54 -1.83 -10.09
C VAL A 149 21.13 -2.05 -10.65
N ALA A 150 20.11 -2.15 -9.79
CA ALA A 150 18.72 -2.31 -10.22
C ALA A 150 18.09 -1.01 -10.74
N ARG A 151 18.72 0.16 -10.48
CA ARG A 151 18.28 1.46 -11.01
C ARG A 151 18.73 1.71 -12.45
N ILE A 152 19.76 0.99 -12.89
CA ILE A 152 20.30 1.11 -14.25
C ILE A 152 19.22 0.68 -15.26
N SER A 153 18.91 1.56 -16.20
CA SER A 153 18.08 1.26 -17.36
C SER A 153 18.96 1.04 -18.61
N GLY A 154 18.32 0.81 -19.76
CA GLY A 154 19.02 0.71 -21.05
C GLY A 154 19.55 2.05 -21.62
N HIS A 155 19.28 3.19 -20.99
CA HIS A 155 19.70 4.50 -21.48
C HIS A 155 20.05 5.45 -20.34
N LYS A 156 21.13 6.23 -20.48
CA LYS A 156 21.67 7.10 -19.42
C LYS A 156 20.71 8.19 -18.91
N ASP A 157 19.75 8.60 -19.73
CA ASP A 157 18.80 9.66 -19.39
C ASP A 157 17.55 9.13 -18.65
N PHE A 158 17.44 7.81 -18.47
CA PHE A 158 16.31 7.17 -17.79
C PHE A 158 16.81 6.26 -16.66
N GLU A 159 16.25 6.40 -15.47
CA GLU A 159 16.50 5.50 -14.35
C GLU A 159 15.24 4.71 -14.04
N ARG A 160 15.43 3.48 -13.54
CA ARG A 160 14.33 2.67 -13.01
C ARG A 160 13.98 3.16 -11.60
N SER A 161 12.70 3.17 -11.28
CA SER A 161 12.19 3.52 -9.96
C SER A 161 11.43 2.35 -9.33
N SER A 162 11.25 2.40 -8.01
CA SER A 162 10.51 1.39 -7.26
C SER A 162 9.07 1.82 -7.03
N LEU A 163 8.14 0.95 -7.39
CA LEU A 163 6.76 1.00 -6.93
C LEU A 163 6.19 -0.41 -6.95
N LEU A 164 5.78 -0.93 -5.81
CA LEU A 164 5.43 -2.35 -5.71
C LEU A 164 4.30 -2.65 -4.74
N HIS A 165 3.81 -3.89 -4.79
CA HIS A 165 2.82 -4.38 -3.83
C HIS A 165 3.52 -4.82 -2.52
N ALA A 166 4.31 -3.91 -1.93
CA ALA A 166 5.26 -4.17 -0.86
C ALA A 166 4.62 -4.90 0.32
N LEU A 167 3.52 -4.38 0.87
CA LEU A 167 2.80 -5.00 1.97
C LEU A 167 2.51 -6.49 1.75
N ASN A 168 2.01 -6.87 0.58
CA ASN A 168 1.72 -8.27 0.28
C ASN A 168 2.98 -9.09 0.05
N ILE A 169 3.97 -8.54 -0.65
CA ILE A 169 5.27 -9.19 -0.91
C ILE A 169 5.97 -9.53 0.41
N PHE A 170 6.12 -8.56 1.30
CA PHE A 170 6.78 -8.76 2.59
C PHE A 170 5.95 -9.62 3.53
N ALA A 171 4.62 -9.51 3.55
CA ALA A 171 3.77 -10.42 4.32
C ALA A 171 3.96 -11.88 3.89
N THR A 172 3.87 -12.16 2.58
CA THR A 172 4.07 -13.51 2.01
C THR A 172 5.46 -14.04 2.33
N ALA A 173 6.50 -13.20 2.21
CA ALA A 173 7.86 -13.57 2.54
C ALA A 173 8.05 -13.88 4.04
N ARG A 174 7.41 -13.11 4.93
CA ARG A 174 7.44 -13.34 6.40
C ARG A 174 6.71 -14.64 6.76
N GLU A 175 5.57 -14.94 6.15
CA GLU A 175 4.84 -16.19 6.34
C GLU A 175 5.66 -17.40 5.90
N HIS A 176 6.28 -17.32 4.72
CA HIS A 176 7.18 -18.37 4.23
C HIS A 176 8.41 -18.55 5.13
N ALA A 177 9.03 -17.46 5.59
CA ALA A 177 10.14 -17.56 6.54
C ALA A 177 9.72 -18.25 7.86
N LYS A 178 8.52 -17.94 8.37
CA LYS A 178 7.94 -18.57 9.56
C LYS A 178 7.71 -20.06 9.37
N SER A 179 7.22 -20.52 8.21
CA SER A 179 7.02 -21.94 7.94
C SER A 179 8.36 -22.71 7.91
N LEU A 180 9.44 -22.05 7.54
CA LEU A 180 10.81 -22.57 7.60
C LEU A 180 11.49 -22.39 8.96
N LYS A 181 10.81 -21.79 9.95
CA LYS A 181 11.39 -21.40 11.25
C LYS A 181 12.65 -20.52 11.11
N LYS A 182 12.70 -19.69 10.08
CA LYS A 182 13.80 -18.75 9.78
C LYS A 182 13.32 -17.31 9.88
N LYS A 183 14.25 -16.36 9.98
CA LYS A 183 13.93 -14.95 9.78
C LYS A 183 13.96 -14.64 8.29
N ILE A 184 13.17 -13.67 7.85
CA ILE A 184 13.21 -13.18 6.47
C ILE A 184 14.60 -12.66 6.08
N THR A 185 15.36 -12.16 7.05
CA THR A 185 16.76 -11.70 6.89
C THR A 185 17.75 -12.81 6.58
N ASP A 186 17.37 -14.07 6.79
CA ASP A 186 18.22 -15.23 6.55
C ASP A 186 17.93 -15.87 5.18
N LEU A 187 17.05 -15.27 4.39
CA LEU A 187 16.54 -15.81 3.13
C LEU A 187 16.81 -14.86 1.95
N ASN A 188 17.01 -15.47 0.79
CA ASN A 188 16.87 -14.81 -0.50
C ASN A 188 15.70 -15.46 -1.23
N LEU A 189 14.73 -14.67 -1.69
CA LEU A 189 13.47 -15.14 -2.24
C LEU A 189 13.15 -14.39 -3.53
N ILE A 190 12.39 -15.03 -4.41
CA ILE A 190 11.67 -14.34 -5.49
C ILE A 190 10.19 -14.46 -5.13
N VAL A 191 9.51 -13.32 -4.99
CA VAL A 191 8.09 -13.28 -4.60
C VAL A 191 7.30 -12.54 -5.66
N ALA A 192 6.28 -13.20 -6.19
CA ALA A 192 5.37 -12.65 -7.19
C ALA A 192 4.03 -12.30 -6.54
N HIS A 193 3.68 -11.01 -6.55
CA HIS A 193 2.31 -10.57 -6.32
C HIS A 193 1.53 -10.66 -7.63
N LEU A 194 0.49 -11.48 -7.66
CA LEU A 194 -0.38 -11.68 -8.81
C LEU A 194 -1.79 -11.18 -8.48
N GLY A 195 -2.14 -9.97 -8.91
CA GLY A 195 -3.44 -9.36 -8.67
C GLY A 195 -3.84 -8.40 -9.79
N GLY A 196 -4.63 -7.37 -9.48
CA GLY A 196 -4.99 -6.33 -10.45
C GLY A 196 -3.76 -5.61 -11.03
N GLY A 197 -2.70 -5.49 -10.24
CA GLY A 197 -1.33 -5.24 -10.70
C GLY A 197 -0.45 -6.45 -10.45
N ILE A 198 0.66 -6.56 -11.19
CA ILE A 198 1.64 -7.63 -11.00
C ILE A 198 3.01 -7.02 -10.69
N THR A 199 3.64 -7.51 -9.62
CA THR A 199 5.03 -7.20 -9.30
C THR A 199 5.77 -8.42 -8.82
N VAL A 200 6.97 -8.64 -9.36
CA VAL A 200 7.88 -9.72 -9.01
C VAL A 200 9.12 -9.10 -8.39
N ALA A 201 9.32 -9.34 -7.09
CA ALA A 201 10.45 -8.80 -6.35
C ALA A 201 11.47 -9.88 -6.02
N ALA A 202 12.74 -9.56 -6.26
CA ALA A 202 13.87 -10.28 -5.69
C ALA A 202 14.13 -9.71 -4.28
N LEU A 203 13.85 -10.53 -3.27
CA LEU A 203 14.14 -10.23 -1.88
C LEU A 203 15.51 -10.80 -1.50
N LYS A 204 16.38 -9.97 -0.94
CA LYS A 204 17.68 -10.37 -0.42
C LYS A 204 17.78 -9.93 1.03
N LYS A 205 17.87 -10.89 1.95
CA LYS A 205 17.96 -10.64 3.39
C LYS A 205 16.87 -9.67 3.90
N GLY A 206 15.64 -9.87 3.45
CA GLY A 206 14.49 -9.07 3.88
C GLY A 206 14.33 -7.70 3.21
N LYS A 207 15.09 -7.41 2.14
CA LYS A 207 14.97 -6.18 1.34
C LYS A 207 14.59 -6.48 -0.10
N ALA A 208 13.70 -5.70 -0.71
CA ALA A 208 13.32 -5.85 -2.12
C ALA A 208 14.37 -5.19 -3.06
N VAL A 209 15.49 -5.88 -3.26
CA VAL A 209 16.68 -5.32 -3.96
C VAL A 209 16.52 -5.14 -5.46
N ASN A 210 15.53 -5.81 -6.07
CA ASN A 210 15.12 -5.58 -7.45
C ASN A 210 13.63 -5.91 -7.60
N VAL A 211 12.89 -5.10 -8.33
CA VAL A 211 11.47 -5.32 -8.63
C VAL A 211 11.14 -4.64 -9.96
N ASN A 212 10.14 -5.11 -10.69
CA ASN A 212 9.56 -4.31 -11.77
C ASN A 212 8.70 -3.18 -11.21
N HIS A 213 8.72 -2.01 -11.84
CA HIS A 213 7.78 -0.95 -11.49
C HIS A 213 6.33 -1.38 -11.76
N GLY A 214 5.51 -1.41 -10.72
CA GLY A 214 4.19 -2.02 -10.75
C GLY A 214 3.18 -1.38 -11.73
N LEU A 215 3.42 -0.16 -12.19
CA LEU A 215 2.53 0.52 -13.15
C LEU A 215 2.84 0.23 -14.61
N TYR A 216 4.11 0.09 -14.99
CA TYR A 216 4.53 0.19 -16.40
C TYR A 216 5.75 -0.67 -16.78
N GLU A 217 6.23 -1.53 -15.88
CA GLU A 217 7.29 -2.49 -16.19
C GLU A 217 6.84 -3.93 -15.89
N GLY A 218 7.54 -4.90 -16.49
CA GLY A 218 7.36 -6.31 -16.20
C GLY A 218 6.19 -6.92 -16.99
N PRO A 219 5.53 -7.96 -16.46
CA PRO A 219 4.42 -8.62 -17.13
C PRO A 219 3.19 -7.71 -17.21
N PHE A 220 2.33 -7.93 -18.21
CA PHE A 220 1.00 -7.34 -18.22
C PHE A 220 0.17 -7.88 -17.05
N SER A 221 -0.80 -7.11 -16.59
CA SER A 221 -1.78 -7.48 -15.56
C SER A 221 -3.19 -7.20 -16.07
N PRO A 222 -4.27 -7.57 -15.36
CA PRO A 222 -5.64 -7.33 -15.82
C PRO A 222 -5.98 -5.87 -16.19
N GLU A 223 -5.23 -4.90 -15.66
CA GLU A 223 -5.47 -3.47 -15.90
C GLU A 223 -4.23 -2.73 -16.42
N ARG A 224 -3.09 -3.40 -16.64
CA ARG A 224 -1.82 -2.74 -16.97
C ARG A 224 -1.12 -3.47 -18.11
N SER A 225 -0.61 -2.69 -19.06
CA SER A 225 0.05 -3.23 -20.25
C SER A 225 1.38 -3.94 -19.98
N GLY A 226 2.02 -3.65 -18.84
CA GLY A 226 3.39 -4.09 -18.58
C GLY A 226 4.37 -3.50 -19.58
N SER A 227 5.37 -4.29 -19.98
CA SER A 227 6.38 -3.85 -20.94
C SER A 227 5.82 -3.84 -22.37
N LEU A 228 5.93 -2.69 -23.04
CA LEU A 228 5.47 -2.51 -24.43
C LEU A 228 6.66 -2.34 -25.41
N PRO A 229 6.49 -2.67 -26.71
CA PRO A 229 7.47 -2.34 -27.73
C PRO A 229 7.63 -0.81 -27.88
N LEU A 230 8.77 -0.27 -27.46
CA LEU A 230 8.98 1.18 -27.34
C LEU A 230 8.76 1.94 -28.66
N PHE A 231 9.27 1.44 -29.80
CA PHE A 231 9.07 2.11 -31.09
C PHE A 231 7.60 2.13 -31.52
N LYS A 232 6.83 1.07 -31.28
CA LYS A 232 5.40 1.06 -31.59
C LYS A 232 4.60 1.99 -30.69
N PHE A 233 4.99 2.11 -29.43
CA PHE A 233 4.38 3.08 -28.52
C PHE A 233 4.72 4.51 -28.96
N LEU A 234 5.98 4.77 -29.33
CA LEU A 234 6.43 6.06 -29.86
C LEU A 234 5.67 6.47 -31.12
N ASP A 235 5.47 5.55 -32.08
CA ASP A 235 4.68 5.78 -33.29
C ASP A 235 3.26 6.25 -32.95
N LYS A 236 2.62 5.65 -31.93
CA LYS A 236 1.30 6.05 -31.45
C LYS A 236 1.32 7.40 -30.74
N THR A 237 2.34 7.66 -29.92
CA THR A 237 2.50 8.95 -29.23
C THR A 237 2.64 10.10 -30.21
N LEU A 238 3.39 9.90 -31.30
CA LEU A 238 3.66 10.92 -32.31
C LEU A 238 2.56 11.03 -33.39
N SER A 239 1.55 10.17 -33.37
CA SER A 239 0.53 10.14 -34.44
C SER A 239 -0.49 11.28 -34.35
N GLY A 240 -0.50 12.07 -33.27
CA GLY A 240 -1.50 13.12 -33.01
C GLY A 240 -2.93 12.62 -32.74
N LYS A 241 -3.13 11.30 -32.62
CA LYS A 241 -4.47 10.68 -32.45
C LYS A 241 -4.93 10.57 -31.01
N TYR A 242 -4.00 10.67 -30.07
CA TYR A 242 -4.25 10.43 -28.66
C TYR A 242 -3.69 11.59 -27.85
N SER A 243 -4.46 12.04 -26.87
CA SER A 243 -3.96 12.91 -25.81
C SER A 243 -3.00 12.15 -24.89
N GLU A 244 -2.18 12.89 -24.15
CA GLU A 244 -1.29 12.32 -23.13
C GLU A 244 -2.05 11.44 -22.12
N ASN A 245 -3.23 11.88 -21.69
CA ASN A 245 -4.07 11.12 -20.76
C ASN A 245 -4.58 9.81 -21.35
N GLU A 246 -4.92 9.78 -22.64
CA GLU A 246 -5.31 8.55 -23.31
C GLU A 246 -4.13 7.58 -23.43
N LEU A 247 -2.94 8.08 -23.79
CA LEU A 247 -1.71 7.27 -23.83
C LEU A 247 -1.36 6.70 -22.46
N LYS A 248 -1.45 7.50 -21.39
CA LYS A 248 -1.27 7.01 -20.01
C LYS A 248 -2.29 5.93 -19.64
N LYS A 249 -3.56 6.09 -20.06
CA LYS A 249 -4.60 5.08 -19.83
C LYS A 249 -4.36 3.78 -20.59
N MET A 250 -3.73 3.84 -21.76
CA MET A 250 -3.32 2.61 -22.48
C MET A 250 -2.27 1.82 -21.69
N VAL A 251 -1.42 2.50 -20.91
CA VAL A 251 -0.44 1.85 -20.04
C VAL A 251 -1.10 1.33 -18.76
N VAL A 252 -1.95 2.15 -18.12
CA VAL A 252 -2.63 1.86 -16.84
C VAL A 252 -4.13 2.16 -16.94
N GLY A 253 -4.98 1.14 -16.74
CA GLY A 253 -6.44 1.22 -16.70
C GLY A 253 -7.15 0.77 -17.99
N ARG A 254 -6.42 0.65 -19.11
CA ARG A 254 -6.88 0.04 -20.38
C ARG A 254 -5.81 -0.84 -21.03
N GLY A 255 -4.85 -1.31 -20.24
CA GLY A 255 -3.89 -2.33 -20.64
C GLY A 255 -4.25 -3.67 -20.02
N GLY A 256 -3.60 -4.73 -20.49
CA GLY A 256 -3.91 -6.10 -20.09
C GLY A 256 -4.72 -6.86 -21.12
#